data_AF-A0A834X1D4-F1
#
_entry.id   AF-A0A834X1D4-F1
#
_cell.length_a   1.000
_cell.length_b   1.000
_cell.length_c   1.000
_cell.angle_alpha   90.00
_cell.angle_beta   90.00
_cell.angle_gamma   90.00
#
_symmetry.space_group_name_H-M   'P 1'
#
loop_
_entity.id
_entity.type
_entity.pdbx_description
1 polymer ?
#
loop_
_entity_poly.entity_id
_entity_poly.type
_entity_poly.pdbx_seq_one_letter_code
_entity_poly.pdbx_strand_id
1 'polypeptide(L)'
;MEEDGKTMKRLEFWVALFIRPLLHWGSPDLGKLLDALSNMGIKATPEHDMSNTEPQNACRLHVQGPHRALVEVGETNTVITAPNENVASLSFNAIDSILDGV
;
A
#
# COMPACT_ATOMS: atom_id res chain seq x y z
N MET A 1 23.54 47.41 5.09
CA MET A 1 22.16 47.34 5.60
C MET A 1 21.28 47.16 4.40
N GLU A 2 21.31 45.99 3.76
CA GLU A 2 20.77 44.70 4.24
C GLU A 2 19.27 44.81 4.45
N GLU A 3 18.53 44.33 3.45
CA GLU A 3 17.33 43.50 3.61
C GLU A 3 17.22 42.67 2.32
N ASP A 4 18.03 41.61 2.26
CA ASP A 4 17.84 40.53 1.30
C ASP A 4 16.55 39.80 1.65
N GLY A 5 15.48 40.17 0.94
CA GLY A 5 14.18 39.50 0.94
C GLY A 5 14.33 38.06 0.46
N LYS A 6 14.73 37.19 1.39
CA LYS A 6 14.88 35.75 1.20
C LYS A 6 13.52 35.16 0.84
N THR A 7 13.34 34.98 -0.47
CA THR A 7 12.16 34.36 -1.07
C THR A 7 12.01 32.97 -0.47
N MET A 8 10.97 32.80 0.34
CA MET A 8 10.58 31.52 0.92
C MET A 8 10.11 30.63 -0.24
N LYS A 9 11.01 29.81 -0.76
CA LYS A 9 10.70 28.84 -1.81
C LYS A 9 9.69 27.86 -1.24
N ARG A 10 8.42 28.00 -1.65
CA ARG A 10 7.37 27.00 -1.46
C ARG A 10 7.94 25.64 -1.87
N LEU A 11 8.11 24.75 -0.90
CA LEU A 11 8.42 23.34 -1.14
C LEU A 11 7.13 22.70 -1.65
N GLU A 12 6.92 22.72 -2.96
CA GLU A 12 5.93 21.85 -3.58
C GLU A 12 6.59 20.48 -3.73
N PHE A 13 6.29 19.59 -2.78
CA PHE A 13 6.62 18.18 -2.92
C PHE A 13 5.72 17.61 -4.02
N TRP A 14 6.28 17.47 -5.22
CA TRP A 14 5.67 16.65 -6.26
C TRP A 14 5.83 15.19 -5.85
N VAL A 15 4.86 14.64 -5.11
CA VAL A 15 4.68 13.19 -5.06
C VAL A 15 4.14 12.79 -6.43
N ALA A 16 5.02 12.31 -7.30
CA ALA A 16 4.61 11.59 -8.50
C ALA A 16 4.06 10.22 -8.06
N LEU A 17 2.74 10.10 -7.94
CA LEU A 17 2.07 8.81 -7.82
C LEU A 17 2.13 8.11 -9.18
N PHE A 18 3.01 7.12 -9.35
CA PHE A 18 2.91 6.18 -10.46
C PHE A 18 1.75 5.22 -10.19
N ILE A 19 0.63 5.44 -10.89
CA ILE A 19 -0.56 4.58 -10.78
C ILE A 19 -0.44 3.45 -11.80
N ARG A 20 -0.35 2.20 -11.32
CA ARG A 20 -0.48 0.99 -12.15
C ARG A 20 -1.83 0.36 -11.83
N PRO A 21 -2.89 0.58 -12.63
CA PRO A 21 -4.21 0.03 -12.33
C PRO A 21 -4.20 -1.49 -12.47
N LEU A 22 -4.69 -2.19 -11.46
CA LEU A 22 -4.94 -3.63 -11.51
C LEU A 22 -6.43 -3.85 -11.76
N LEU A 23 -6.82 -4.28 -12.97
CA LEU A 23 -8.21 -4.56 -13.31
C LEU A 23 -8.53 -6.02 -12.95
N HIS A 24 -9.22 -6.22 -11.84
CA HIS A 24 -9.63 -7.53 -11.33
C HIS A 24 -11.10 -7.49 -10.91
N TRP A 25 -11.74 -8.67 -10.82
CA TRP A 25 -13.08 -8.79 -10.25
C TRP A 25 -12.98 -9.37 -8.85
N GLY A 26 -13.84 -8.88 -7.96
CA GLY A 26 -13.91 -9.32 -6.57
C GLY A 26 -13.04 -8.52 -5.61
N SER A 27 -13.04 -8.95 -4.35
CA SER A 27 -12.23 -8.37 -3.28
C SER A 27 -11.12 -9.36 -2.91
N PRO A 28 -9.86 -8.90 -2.71
CA PRO A 28 -8.77 -9.75 -2.26
C PRO A 28 -9.12 -10.48 -0.96
N ASP A 29 -9.08 -11.81 -0.96
CA ASP A 29 -9.21 -12.58 0.28
C ASP A 29 -7.95 -12.38 1.13
N LEU A 30 -8.15 -11.88 2.35
CA LEU A 30 -7.06 -11.53 3.27
C LEU A 30 -6.17 -12.75 3.62
N GLY A 31 -6.78 -13.92 3.78
CA GLY A 31 -6.05 -15.16 4.08
C GLY A 31 -5.16 -15.55 2.91
N LYS A 32 -5.71 -15.57 1.69
CA LYS A 32 -4.97 -15.83 0.46
C LYS A 32 -3.85 -14.81 0.24
N LEU A 33 -4.08 -13.53 0.56
CA LEU A 33 -3.07 -12.48 0.42
C LEU A 33 -1.90 -12.68 1.40
N LEU A 34 -2.21 -13.03 2.65
CA LEU A 34 -1.18 -13.37 3.65
C LEU A 34 -0.37 -14.60 3.22
N ASP A 35 -1.03 -15.63 2.70
CA ASP A 35 -0.37 -16.83 2.18
C ASP A 35 0.51 -16.51 0.96
N ALA A 36 0.02 -15.71 0.01
CA ALA A 36 0.79 -15.28 -1.16
C ALA A 36 2.03 -14.48 -0.77
N LEU A 37 1.90 -13.52 0.15
CA LEU A 37 3.03 -12.76 0.69
C LEU A 37 4.03 -13.69 1.39
N SER A 38 3.56 -14.63 2.22
CA SER A 38 4.40 -15.61 2.89
C SER A 38 5.15 -16.52 1.90
N ASN A 39 4.50 -16.96 0.83
CA ASN A 39 5.11 -17.76 -0.24
C ASN A 39 6.22 -17.00 -0.99
N MET A 40 6.13 -15.67 -1.04
CA MET A 40 7.18 -14.79 -1.56
C MET A 40 8.26 -14.45 -0.53
N GLY A 41 8.20 -15.04 0.68
CA GLY A 41 9.13 -14.75 1.78
C GLY A 41 8.88 -13.40 2.47
N ILE A 42 7.70 -12.81 2.25
CA ILE A 42 7.30 -11.51 2.78
C ILE A 42 6.43 -11.74 4.01
N LYS A 43 6.93 -11.33 5.17
CA LYS A 43 6.16 -11.38 6.41
C LYS A 43 5.21 -10.18 6.48
N ALA A 44 3.92 -10.43 6.59
CA ALA A 44 2.90 -9.39 6.77
C ALA A 44 1.99 -9.72 7.95
N THR A 45 1.42 -8.69 8.57
CA THR A 45 0.47 -8.82 9.67
C THR A 45 -0.74 -7.92 9.42
N PRO A 46 -1.97 -8.44 9.57
CA PRO A 46 -3.15 -7.59 9.50
C PRO A 46 -3.13 -6.60 10.67
N GLU A 47 -3.50 -5.35 10.38
CA GLU A 47 -3.80 -4.37 11.41
C GLU A 47 -5.19 -4.68 11.95
N HIS A 48 -5.24 -5.15 13.20
CA HIS A 48 -6.52 -5.26 13.90
C HIS A 48 -6.82 -3.90 14.51
N ASP A 49 -7.74 -3.15 13.89
CA ASP A 49 -8.17 -1.86 14.41
C ASP A 49 -8.88 -2.11 15.76
N MET A 50 -8.21 -1.82 16.87
CA MET A 50 -8.78 -1.94 18.22
C MET A 50 -9.73 -0.78 18.55
N SER A 51 -10.03 0.08 17.58
CA SER A 51 -10.98 1.17 17.72
C SER A 51 -12.40 0.62 17.59
N ASN A 52 -13.17 0.68 18.68
CA ASN A 52 -14.62 0.41 18.74
C ASN A 52 -15.47 1.42 17.91
N THR A 53 -14.90 2.09 16.92
CA THR A 53 -15.54 3.15 16.15
C THR A 53 -15.64 2.72 14.70
N GLU A 54 -16.77 2.06 14.40
CA GLU A 54 -17.24 1.62 13.08
C GLU A 54 -16.30 0.62 12.37
N PRO A 55 -16.84 -0.43 11.70
CA PRO A 55 -16.02 -1.28 10.85
C PRO A 55 -15.46 -0.42 9.71
N GLN A 56 -14.18 -0.05 9.80
CA GLN A 56 -13.48 0.45 8.62
C GLN A 56 -13.51 -0.70 7.61
N ASN A 57 -14.34 -0.56 6.57
CA ASN A 57 -14.46 -1.53 5.47
C ASN A 57 -13.16 -1.73 4.68
N ALA A 58 -12.06 -1.11 5.12
CA ALA A 58 -10.74 -1.24 4.55
C ALA A 58 -9.88 -2.14 5.44
N CYS A 59 -9.41 -3.27 4.90
CA CYS A 59 -8.42 -4.10 5.57
C CYS A 59 -7.02 -3.51 5.38
N ARG A 60 -6.26 -3.31 6.47
CA ARG A 60 -4.88 -2.84 6.41
C ARG A 60 -3.91 -3.97 6.74
N LEU A 61 -2.84 -4.06 5.97
CA LEU A 61 -1.78 -5.06 6.09
C LEU A 61 -0.43 -4.36 6.21
N HIS A 62 0.27 -4.62 7.31
CA HIS A 62 1.65 -4.15 7.51
C HIS A 62 2.62 -5.23 7.06
N VAL A 63 3.34 -4.96 5.99
CA VAL A 63 4.48 -5.75 5.54
C VAL A 63 5.68 -5.40 6.43
N GLN A 64 6.23 -6.41 7.10
CA GLN A 64 7.34 -6.26 8.05
C GLN A 64 8.69 -6.11 7.34
N GLY A 65 9.74 -5.80 8.10
CA GLY A 65 11.10 -5.66 7.58
C GLY A 65 11.61 -6.94 6.90
N PRO A 66 12.37 -6.83 5.80
CA PRO A 66 13.04 -5.61 5.30
C PRO A 66 12.17 -4.74 4.37
N HIS A 67 11.04 -5.23 3.90
CA HIS A 67 10.25 -4.60 2.84
C HIS A 67 9.48 -3.35 3.33
N ARG A 68 8.93 -3.38 4.56
CA ARG A 68 8.27 -2.23 5.21
C ARG A 68 7.26 -1.51 4.32
N ALA A 69 6.17 -2.18 3.96
CA ALA A 69 5.08 -1.60 3.17
C ALA A 69 3.74 -1.64 3.92
N LEU A 70 2.80 -0.83 3.48
CA LEU A 70 1.40 -0.84 3.91
C LEU A 70 0.54 -1.16 2.70
N VAL A 71 -0.34 -2.15 2.84
CA VAL A 71 -1.37 -2.48 1.84
C VAL A 71 -2.72 -2.19 2.46
N GLU A 72 -3.50 -1.31 1.85
CA GLU A 72 -4.85 -0.98 2.26
C GLU A 72 -5.82 -1.50 1.19
N VAL A 73 -6.64 -2.48 1.56
CA VAL A 73 -7.65 -3.08 0.69
C VAL A 73 -8.99 -2.46 1.04
N GLY A 74 -9.47 -1.53 0.22
CA GLY A 74 -10.82 -0.97 0.28
C GLY A 74 -11.83 -1.80 -0.51
N GLU A 75 -13.08 -1.35 -0.52
CA GLU A 75 -14.19 -2.04 -1.22
C GLU A 75 -13.99 -2.11 -2.74
N THR A 76 -13.40 -1.07 -3.33
CA THR A 76 -13.25 -0.94 -4.79
C THR A 76 -11.80 -0.70 -5.24
N ASN A 77 -10.87 -0.61 -4.28
CA ASN A 77 -9.48 -0.29 -4.58
C ASN A 77 -8.52 -0.98 -3.61
N THR A 78 -7.26 -1.12 -4.04
CA THR A 78 -6.16 -1.50 -3.17
C THR A 78 -5.04 -0.48 -3.33
N VAL A 79 -4.56 0.07 -2.21
CA VAL A 79 -3.49 1.06 -2.17
C VAL A 79 -2.24 0.40 -1.58
N ILE A 80 -1.13 0.47 -2.30
CA ILE A 80 0.17 -0.03 -1.85
C ILE A 80 1.07 1.17 -1.55
N THR A 81 1.43 1.34 -0.29
CA THR A 81 2.41 2.35 0.15
C THR A 81 3.71 1.64 0.50
N ALA A 82 4.79 1.97 -0.20
CA ALA A 82 6.08 1.29 -0.07
C ALA A 82 7.25 2.28 -0.15
N PRO A 83 8.42 1.95 0.43
CA PRO A 83 9.59 2.83 0.44
C PRO A 83 10.30 2.91 -0.92
N ASN A 84 10.04 1.98 -1.84
CA ASN A 84 10.60 1.97 -3.19
C ASN A 84 9.75 1.10 -4.14
N GLU A 85 9.99 1.24 -5.45
CA GLU A 85 9.25 0.53 -6.51
C GLU A 85 9.41 -0.99 -6.43
N ASN A 86 10.57 -1.51 -6.01
CA ASN A 86 10.78 -2.95 -5.92
C ASN A 86 9.85 -3.59 -4.87
N VAL A 87 9.74 -2.96 -3.70
CA VAL A 87 8.79 -3.39 -2.66
C VAL A 87 7.35 -3.25 -3.14
N ALA A 88 7.00 -2.14 -3.81
CA ALA A 88 5.67 -1.93 -4.36
C ALA A 88 5.30 -3.02 -5.37
N SER A 89 6.24 -3.38 -6.25
CA SER A 89 6.07 -4.40 -7.30
C SER A 89 5.90 -5.80 -6.72
N LEU A 90 6.65 -6.13 -5.66
CA LEU A 90 6.48 -7.40 -4.95
C LEU A 90 5.09 -7.53 -4.34
N SER A 91 4.64 -6.49 -3.63
CA SER A 91 3.29 -6.47 -3.06
C SER A 91 2.21 -6.54 -4.14
N PHE A 92 2.41 -5.83 -5.26
CA PHE A 92 1.51 -5.86 -6.41
C PHE A 92 1.39 -7.27 -6.99
N ASN A 93 2.51 -7.96 -7.21
CA ASN A 93 2.51 -9.33 -7.74
C ASN A 93 1.82 -10.31 -6.78
N ALA A 94 1.95 -10.12 -5.46
CA ALA A 94 1.24 -10.95 -4.49
C ALA A 94 -0.29 -10.77 -4.61
N ILE A 95 -0.75 -9.53 -4.77
CA ILE A 95 -2.17 -9.21 -4.96
C ILE A 95 -2.67 -9.76 -6.30
N ASP A 96 -1.94 -9.53 -7.39
CA ASP A 96 -2.26 -10.06 -8.72
C ASP A 96 -2.38 -11.59 -8.73
N SER A 97 -1.54 -12.29 -7.97
CA SER A 97 -1.54 -13.76 -7.93
C SER A 97 -2.76 -14.40 -7.29
N ILE A 98 -3.55 -13.65 -6.51
CA ILE A 98 -4.72 -14.17 -5.77
C ILE A 98 -6.05 -13.70 -6.37
N LEU A 99 -5.99 -12.82 -7.36
CA LEU A 99 -7.15 -12.24 -8.02
C LEU A 99 -7.30 -12.86 -9.40
N ASP A 100 -8.54 -13.19 -9.77
CA ASP A 100 -8.82 -13.62 -11.14
C ASP A 100 -8.74 -12.40 -12.07
N GLY A 101 -7.83 -12.47 -13.04
CA GLY A 101 -7.72 -11.49 -14.11
C GLY A 101 -8.97 -11.47 -14.99
N VAL A 102 -9.17 -10.36 -15.69
CA VAL A 102 -10.24 -10.17 -16.69
C VAL A 102 -9.74 -10.44 -18.09
#